data_AF-A0AAV5MFW9-F1
#
_entry.id   AF-A0AAV5MFW9-F1
#
_cell.length_a   1.000
_cell.length_b   1.000
_cell.length_c   1.000
_cell.angle_alpha   90.00
_cell.angle_beta   90.00
_cell.angle_gamma   90.00
#
_symmetry.space_group_name_H-M   'P 1'
#
loop_
_entity.id
_entity.type
_entity.pdbx_description
1 polymer ?
#
loop_
_entity_poly.entity_id
_entity_poly.type
_entity_poly.pdbx_seq_one_letter_code
_entity_poly.pdbx_strand_id
1 'polypeptide(L)'
;MVLKTDAVGSIKQMEKAKVAVFVSGVDASATETKGTVLIHSAEQLENYAKIEEAKVEELIKAVADSGAKVIVSGGAVGEMALHFCERYN
;
A
#
# COMPACT_ATOMS: atom_id res chain seq x y z
N MET A 1 10.91 -7.20 -21.18
CA MET A 1 9.83 -6.22 -20.89
C MET A 1 10.48 -5.05 -20.19
N VAL A 2 10.26 -3.81 -20.64
CA VAL A 2 10.86 -2.60 -20.06
C VAL A 2 9.74 -1.66 -19.67
N LEU A 3 9.69 -1.27 -18.40
CA LEU A 3 8.80 -0.22 -17.91
C LEU A 3 9.54 1.12 -18.05
N LYS A 4 8.85 2.16 -18.54
CA LYS A 4 9.43 3.51 -18.66
C LYS A 4 9.52 4.24 -17.32
N THR A 5 8.80 3.73 -16.32
CA THR A 5 8.75 4.30 -14.97
C THR A 5 9.84 3.69 -14.11
N ASP A 6 10.53 4.54 -13.35
CA ASP A 6 11.52 4.11 -12.37
C ASP A 6 10.85 3.57 -11.10
N ALA A 7 11.60 2.82 -10.29
CA ALA A 7 11.11 2.37 -8.99
C ALA A 7 10.86 3.58 -8.09
N VAL A 8 9.67 3.64 -7.48
CA VAL A 8 9.24 4.76 -6.63
C VAL A 8 9.98 4.75 -5.28
N GLY A 9 10.37 3.57 -4.79
CA GLY A 9 11.11 3.42 -3.52
C GLY A 9 12.63 3.51 -3.65
N SER A 10 13.29 3.28 -2.52
CA SER A 10 14.75 3.37 -2.37
C SER A 10 15.52 2.23 -3.06
N ILE A 11 14.88 1.07 -3.27
CA ILE A 11 15.52 -0.12 -3.84
C ILE A 11 15.41 -0.11 -5.37
N LYS A 12 16.56 -0.01 -6.04
CA LYS A 12 16.66 0.06 -7.51
C LYS A 12 17.03 -1.25 -8.20
N GLN A 13 17.55 -2.23 -7.45
CA GLN A 13 17.97 -3.51 -8.00
C GLN A 13 17.56 -4.64 -7.06
N MET A 14 17.07 -5.74 -7.64
CA MET A 14 16.74 -6.94 -6.89
C MET A 14 16.92 -8.18 -7.74
N GLU A 15 17.54 -9.22 -7.15
CA GLU A 15 17.75 -10.51 -7.80
C GLU A 15 16.76 -11.56 -7.31
N LYS A 16 16.38 -12.49 -8.19
CA LYS A 16 15.43 -13.59 -7.89
C LYS A 16 14.13 -13.11 -7.23
N ALA A 17 13.56 -12.02 -7.75
CA ALA A 17 12.32 -11.45 -7.26
C ALA A 17 11.09 -12.19 -7.83
N LYS A 18 10.12 -12.48 -6.96
CA LYS A 18 8.75 -12.76 -7.38
C LYS A 18 8.01 -11.44 -7.54
N VAL A 19 7.28 -11.29 -8.64
CA VAL A 19 6.60 -10.03 -9.01
C VAL A 19 5.10 -10.19 -8.81
N ALA A 20 4.49 -9.30 -8.03
CA ALA A 20 3.04 -9.15 -7.92
C ALA A 20 2.58 -7.98 -8.80
N VAL A 21 1.56 -8.20 -9.63
CA VAL A 21 1.05 -7.19 -10.57
C VAL A 21 -0.39 -6.87 -10.20
N PHE A 22 -0.67 -5.61 -9.89
CA PHE A 22 -1.99 -5.09 -9.58
C PHE A 22 -2.41 -4.07 -10.63
N VAL A 23 -3.66 -4.17 -11.09
CA VAL A 23 -4.23 -3.19 -12.05
C VAL A 23 -4.61 -1.89 -11.35
N SER A 24 -4.94 -1.95 -10.06
CA SER A 24 -5.27 -0.78 -9.23
C SER A 24 -4.02 -0.08 -8.69
N GLY A 25 -4.21 1.16 -8.25
CA GLY A 25 -3.27 1.85 -7.36
C GLY A 25 -3.00 1.03 -6.09
N VAL A 26 -1.82 1.22 -5.50
CA VAL A 26 -1.45 0.65 -4.20
C VAL A 26 -1.44 1.80 -3.21
N ASP A 27 -2.59 2.06 -2.62
CA ASP A 27 -2.80 3.20 -1.73
C ASP A 27 -3.83 2.82 -0.65
N ALA A 28 -3.95 3.65 0.38
CA ALA A 28 -5.08 3.62 1.27
C ALA A 28 -6.36 3.77 0.43
N SER A 29 -7.31 2.83 0.60
CA SER A 29 -8.60 2.90 -0.07
C SER A 29 -9.17 4.30 0.08
N ALA A 30 -9.59 4.90 -1.04
CA ALA A 30 -10.31 6.16 -1.04
C ALA A 30 -11.37 6.10 0.06
N THR A 31 -11.31 7.06 0.99
CA THR A 31 -12.20 7.14 2.15
C THR A 31 -13.61 6.78 1.74
N GLU A 32 -14.11 5.66 2.27
CA GLU A 32 -15.43 5.13 1.93
C GLU A 32 -16.49 6.10 2.43
N THR A 33 -16.79 7.12 1.62
CA THR A 33 -17.78 8.16 1.88
C THR A 33 -19.21 7.66 1.63
N LYS A 34 -19.38 6.39 1.27
CA LYS A 34 -20.70 5.75 1.09
C LYS A 34 -21.26 5.22 2.43
N GLY A 35 -21.41 6.09 3.42
CA GLY A 35 -22.64 6.12 4.23
C GLY A 35 -22.69 5.53 5.66
N THR A 36 -21.61 5.14 6.35
CA THR A 36 -21.76 4.52 7.69
C THR A 36 -20.84 4.99 8.82
N VAL A 37 -19.72 5.68 8.57
CA VAL A 37 -18.85 6.16 9.67
C VAL A 37 -19.09 7.65 9.91
N LEU A 38 -20.04 7.96 10.79
CA LEU A 38 -20.24 9.32 11.26
C LEU A 38 -19.24 9.63 12.38
N ILE A 39 -18.17 10.35 12.04
CA ILE A 39 -17.16 10.81 12.99
C ILE A 39 -17.69 12.08 13.67
N HIS A 40 -17.97 12.01 14.97
CA HIS A 40 -18.51 13.11 15.77
C HIS A 40 -17.52 13.63 16.83
N SER A 41 -16.49 12.86 17.18
CA SER A 41 -15.47 13.25 18.16
C SER A 41 -14.04 13.11 17.62
N ALA A 42 -13.11 13.84 18.24
CA ALA A 42 -11.69 13.76 17.92
C ALA A 42 -11.12 12.34 18.15
N GLU A 43 -11.59 11.64 19.19
CA GLU A 43 -11.20 10.25 19.47
C GLU A 43 -11.68 9.28 18.37
N GLN A 44 -12.86 9.52 17.79
CA GLN A 44 -13.35 8.71 16.67
C GLN A 44 -12.52 8.94 15.41
N LEU A 45 -12.07 10.18 15.18
CA LEU A 45 -11.20 10.52 14.06
C LEU A 45 -9.83 9.84 14.19
N GLU A 46 -9.23 9.89 15.39
CA GLU A 46 -7.94 9.27 15.66
C GLU A 46 -8.00 7.74 15.52
N ASN A 47 -9.05 7.12 16.05
CA ASN A 47 -9.26 5.68 15.90
C ASN A 47 -9.51 5.27 14.45
N TYR A 48 -10.24 6.08 13.67
CA TYR A 48 -10.45 5.85 12.25
C TYR A 48 -9.12 5.84 11.49
N ALA A 49 -8.26 6.84 11.73
CA ALA A 49 -6.94 6.91 11.10
C ALA A 49 -6.05 5.68 11.42
N LYS A 50 -6.03 5.24 12.68
CA LYS A 50 -5.29 4.03 13.09
C LYS A 50 -5.79 2.76 12.41
N ILE A 51 -7.11 2.63 12.23
CA ILE A 51 -7.71 1.47 11.56
C ILE A 51 -7.35 1.46 10.07
N GLU A 52 -7.35 2.62 9.40
CA GLU A 52 -6.93 2.69 8.00
C GLU A 52 -5.46 2.34 7.82
N GLU A 53 -4.59 2.85 8.68
CA GLU A 53 -3.16 2.50 8.66
C GLU A 53 -2.95 0.99 8.84
N ALA A 54 -3.62 0.38 9.82
CA ALA A 54 -3.55 -1.05 10.07
C ALA A 54 -4.04 -1.89 8.87
N LYS A 55 -5.08 -1.45 8.16
CA LYS A 55 -5.56 -2.13 6.94
C LYS A 55 -4.54 -2.08 5.80
N VAL A 56 -3.90 -0.92 5.59
CA VAL A 56 -2.86 -0.78 4.56
C VAL A 56 -1.66 -1.66 4.90
N GLU A 57 -1.26 -1.68 6.17
CA GLU A 57 -0.19 -2.55 6.66
C GLU A 57 -0.50 -4.02 6.45
N GLU A 58 -1.71 -4.47 6.80
CA GLU A 58 -2.14 -5.87 6.64
C GLU A 58 -2.08 -6.32 5.17
N LEU A 59 -2.55 -5.48 4.25
CA LEU A 59 -2.52 -5.76 2.81
C LEU A 59 -1.08 -5.91 2.30
N ILE A 60 -0.18 -5.01 2.69
CA ILE A 60 1.22 -5.06 2.25
C ILE A 60 1.95 -6.26 2.86
N LYS A 61 1.68 -6.54 4.14
CA LYS A 61 2.20 -7.72 4.81
C LYS A 61 1.75 -9.01 4.14
N ALA A 62 0.48 -9.12 3.72
CA ALA A 62 0.00 -10.27 2.96
C ALA A 62 0.74 -10.45 1.62
N VAL A 63 1.10 -9.34 0.95
CA VAL A 63 1.92 -9.39 -0.27
C VAL A 63 3.36 -9.83 0.05
N ALA A 64 3.96 -9.31 1.13
CA ALA A 64 5.28 -9.73 1.57
C ALA A 64 5.31 -11.23 1.96
N ASP A 65 4.31 -11.70 2.70
CA ASP A 65 4.16 -13.09 3.14
C ASP A 65 3.97 -14.06 1.95
N SER A 66 3.42 -13.58 0.82
CA SER A 66 3.36 -14.35 -0.42
C SER A 66 4.75 -14.61 -1.04
N GLY A 67 5.78 -13.92 -0.55
CA GLY A 67 7.15 -13.93 -1.05
C GLY A 67 7.35 -13.06 -2.29
N ALA A 68 6.37 -12.23 -2.66
CA ALA A 68 6.52 -11.20 -3.66
C ALA A 68 7.45 -10.11 -3.13
N LYS A 69 8.50 -9.79 -3.89
CA LYS A 69 9.48 -8.77 -3.52
C LYS A 69 9.40 -7.51 -4.38
N VAL A 70 8.68 -7.59 -5.50
CA VAL A 70 8.46 -6.47 -6.42
C VAL A 70 6.96 -6.36 -6.68
N ILE A 71 6.44 -5.15 -6.53
CA ILE A 71 5.05 -4.82 -6.80
C ILE A 71 5.00 -3.90 -8.02
N VAL A 72 4.19 -4.26 -9.01
CA VAL A 72 3.88 -3.41 -10.16
C VAL A 72 2.43 -2.96 -10.01
N SER A 73 2.22 -1.65 -9.85
CA SER A 73 0.89 -1.04 -9.78
C SER A 73 0.51 -0.43 -11.12
N GLY A 74 -0.74 -0.60 -11.52
CA GLY A 74 -1.36 0.09 -12.65
C GLY A 74 -1.85 1.51 -12.33
N GLY A 75 -1.70 1.97 -11.07
CA GLY A 75 -2.10 3.29 -10.62
C GLY A 75 -1.03 3.97 -9.75
N ALA A 76 -1.45 4.99 -8.99
CA ALA A 76 -0.58 5.66 -8.04
C ALA A 76 -0.22 4.74 -6.86
N VAL A 77 0.99 4.92 -6.33
CA VAL A 77 1.43 4.31 -5.08
C VAL A 77 1.43 5.39 -4.01
N GLY A 78 0.64 5.21 -2.96
CA GLY A 78 0.56 6.15 -1.85
C GLY A 78 1.83 6.13 -0.99
N GLU A 79 2.15 7.27 -0.35
CA GLU A 79 3.33 7.37 0.53
C GLU A 79 3.27 6.40 1.72
N MET A 80 2.08 6.23 2.31
CA MET A 80 1.87 5.29 3.42
C MET A 80 2.13 3.85 2.98
N ALA A 81 1.63 3.49 1.80
CA ALA A 81 1.87 2.17 1.24
C ALA A 81 3.35 1.96 0.91
N LEU A 82 4.04 2.98 0.39
CA LEU A 82 5.47 2.91 0.11
C LEU A 82 6.28 2.71 1.39
N HIS A 83 5.95 3.43 2.47
CA HIS A 83 6.59 3.27 3.78
C HIS A 83 6.51 1.83 4.30
N PHE A 84 5.33 1.20 4.24
CA PHE A 84 5.19 -0.20 4.64
C PHE A 84 5.89 -1.16 3.66
N CYS A 85 5.87 -0.89 2.36
CA CYS A 85 6.62 -1.68 1.38
C CYS A 85 8.12 -1.69 1.69
N GLU A 86 8.70 -0.57 2.13
CA GLU A 86 10.11 -0.51 2.53
C GLU A 86 10.37 -1.16 3.89
N ARG A 87 9.42 -1.09 4.83
CA ARG A 87 9.55 -1.72 6.15
C ARG A 87 9.59 -3.25 6.10
N TYR A 88 8.88 -3.86 5.14
CA TYR A 88 8.74 -5.32 5.02
C TYR A 88 9.68 -5.98 3.99
N ASN A 89 10.61 -5.22 3.41
CA ASN A 89 11.55 -5.69 2.38
C ASN A 89 12.93 -6.08 2.95
#